data_AF-A0A838PMV3-F1
#
_entry.id   AF-A0A838PMV3-F1
#
_cell.length_a   1.000
_cell.length_b   1.000
_cell.length_c   1.000
_cell.angle_alpha   90.00
_cell.angle_beta   90.00
_cell.angle_gamma   90.00
#
_symmetry.space_group_name_H-M   'P 1'
#
loop_
_entity.id
_entity.type
_entity.pdbx_description
1 polymer ?
#
loop_
_entity_poly.entity_id
_entity_poly.type
_entity_poly.pdbx_seq_one_letter_code
_entity_poly.pdbx_strand_id
1 'polypeptide(L)'
;MSYDGPEVPGYILRRLRQGQGSGVILFGPNAPDAETVRRGTDRMQRAAGGAALVATDQEGGDIRSLAFAGPAVSQADQPTPE
;
A
#
# COMPACT_ATOMS: atom_id res chain seq x y z
N MET A 1 4.93 9.19 0.04
CA MET A 1 4.69 9.50 -1.40
C MET A 1 3.54 8.64 -1.90
N SER A 2 2.90 8.99 -3.01
CA SER A 2 1.93 8.15 -3.73
C SER A 2 2.14 8.23 -5.25
N TYR A 3 1.44 7.38 -5.99
CA TYR A 3 1.47 7.32 -7.45
C TYR A 3 0.15 6.76 -7.98
N ASP A 4 -0.10 6.94 -9.28
CA ASP A 4 -1.31 6.46 -9.95
C ASP A 4 -1.10 5.08 -10.58
N GLY A 5 -2.18 4.30 -10.61
CA GLY A 5 -2.23 3.00 -11.27
C GLY A 5 -1.44 1.88 -10.55
N PRO A 6 -1.45 0.67 -11.11
CA PRO A 6 -0.95 -0.53 -10.45
C PRO A 6 0.57 -0.72 -10.54
N GLU A 7 1.25 0.05 -11.39
CA GLU A 7 2.68 -0.10 -11.63
C GLU A 7 3.50 0.95 -10.88
N VAL A 8 4.45 0.48 -10.06
CA VAL A 8 5.35 1.37 -9.33
C VAL A 8 6.22 2.17 -10.32
N PRO A 9 6.07 3.50 -10.41
CA PRO A 9 6.83 4.28 -11.37
C PRO A 9 8.31 4.36 -10.99
N GLY A 10 9.17 4.49 -12.00
CA GLY A 10 10.62 4.58 -11.78
C GLY A 10 11.04 5.74 -10.86
N TYR A 11 10.29 6.84 -10.82
CA TYR A 11 10.61 7.97 -9.94
C TYR A 11 10.42 7.64 -8.46
N ILE A 12 9.47 6.78 -8.10
CA ILE A 12 9.27 6.31 -6.72
C ILE A 12 10.48 5.48 -6.29
N LEU A 13 10.89 4.53 -7.14
CA LEU A 13 12.05 3.69 -6.88
C LEU A 13 13.35 4.49 -6.77
N ARG A 14 13.51 5.52 -7.60
CA ARG A 14 14.65 6.44 -7.52
C ARG A 14 14.67 7.21 -6.21
N ARG A 15 13.54 7.78 -5.78
CA ARG A 15 13.46 8.55 -4.52
C ARG A 15 13.74 7.66 -3.30
N LEU A 16 13.20 6.44 -3.28
CA LEU A 16 13.49 5.46 -2.23
C LEU A 16 14.98 5.14 -2.17
N ARG A 17 15.61 4.85 -3.32
CA ARG A 17 17.05 4.55 -3.40
C ARG A 17 17.94 5.72 -2.95
N GLN A 18 17.49 6.94 -3.17
CA GLN A 18 18.21 8.16 -2.81
C GLN A 18 17.90 8.64 -1.39
N GLY A 19 17.06 7.91 -0.62
CA GLY A 19 16.63 8.34 0.72
C GLY A 19 15.80 9.62 0.73
N GLN A 20 15.24 10.03 -0.42
CA GLN A 20 14.45 11.25 -0.58
C GLN A 20 12.98 11.08 -0.15
N GLY A 21 12.64 9.91 0.39
CA GLY A 21 11.37 9.61 1.00
C GLY A 21 11.43 8.26 1.71
N SER A 22 10.85 8.18 2.91
CA SER A 22 10.91 6.99 3.76
C SER A 22 9.90 5.91 3.37
N GLY A 23 8.92 6.24 2.54
CA GLY A 23 7.83 5.31 2.23
C GLY A 23 6.78 5.78 1.23
N VAL A 24 5.88 4.85 0.94
CA VAL A 24 4.80 4.98 -0.05
C VAL A 24 3.48 4.57 0.60
N ILE A 25 2.44 5.38 0.39
CA ILE A 25 1.05 5.02 0.73
C ILE A 25 0.35 4.50 -0.52
N LEU A 26 -0.32 3.35 -0.41
CA LEU A 26 -1.08 2.71 -1.48
C LEU A 26 -2.56 3.07 -1.35
N PHE A 27 -3.17 3.37 -2.50
CA PHE A 27 -4.61 3.57 -2.67
C PHE A 27 -5.18 2.50 -3.60
N GLY A 28 -6.51 2.45 -3.72
CA GLY A 28 -7.23 1.47 -4.54
C GLY A 28 -6.64 1.18 -5.93
N PRO A 29 -6.33 2.22 -6.76
CA PRO A 29 -5.74 2.01 -8.09
C PRO A 29 -4.37 1.31 -8.07
N ASN A 30 -3.65 1.34 -6.95
CA ASN A 30 -2.36 0.65 -6.79
C ASN A 30 -2.53 -0.84 -6.45
N ALA A 31 -3.73 -1.28 -6.05
CA ALA A 31 -4.00 -2.58 -5.47
C ALA A 31 -5.20 -3.31 -6.12
N PRO A 32 -5.17 -3.57 -7.44
CA PRO A 32 -6.24 -4.33 -8.10
C PRO A 32 -6.34 -5.77 -7.60
N ASP A 33 -5.22 -6.35 -7.17
CA ASP A 33 -5.12 -7.72 -6.64
C ASP A 33 -3.91 -7.87 -5.70
N ALA A 34 -3.88 -8.99 -4.97
CA ALA A 34 -2.82 -9.30 -4.00
C ALA A 34 -1.45 -9.49 -4.64
N GLU A 35 -1.40 -9.99 -5.88
CA GLU A 35 -0.15 -10.23 -6.60
C GLU A 35 0.54 -8.91 -6.95
N THR A 36 -0.24 -7.93 -7.40
CA THR A 36 0.21 -6.59 -7.75
C THR A 36 0.76 -5.86 -6.53
N VAL A 37 0.08 -5.96 -5.37
CA VAL A 37 0.57 -5.40 -4.12
C VAL A 37 1.87 -6.05 -3.67
N ARG A 38 1.99 -7.39 -3.76
CA ARG A 38 3.21 -8.12 -3.41
C ARG A 38 4.37 -7.69 -4.30
N ARG A 39 4.18 -7.71 -5.62
CA ARG A 39 5.20 -7.33 -6.61
C ARG A 39 5.63 -5.86 -6.45
N GLY A 40 4.69 -4.97 -6.19
CA GLY A 40 4.96 -3.55 -5.94
C GLY A 40 5.78 -3.34 -4.68
N THR A 41 5.34 -3.94 -3.58
CA THR A 41 6.05 -3.91 -2.28
C THR A 41 7.48 -4.43 -2.44
N ASP A 42 7.67 -5.58 -3.09
CA ASP A 42 8.99 -6.16 -3.35
C ASP A 42 9.93 -5.21 -4.12
N ARG A 43 9.41 -4.51 -5.13
CA ARG A 43 10.20 -3.51 -5.89
C ARG A 43 10.61 -2.35 -5.01
N MET A 44 9.71 -1.84 -4.18
CA MET A 44 9.99 -0.74 -3.26
C MET A 44 10.99 -1.14 -2.18
N GLN A 45 10.82 -2.34 -1.59
CA GLN A 45 11.76 -2.86 -0.59
C GLN A 45 13.16 -3.02 -1.17
N ARG A 46 13.29 -3.62 -2.36
CA ARG A 46 14.60 -3.71 -3.04
C ARG A 46 15.21 -2.34 -3.31
N ALA A 47 14.41 -1.35 -3.72
CA ALA A 47 14.91 -0.01 -3.99
C ALA A 47 15.40 0.71 -2.72
N ALA A 48 14.77 0.46 -1.57
CA ALA A 48 15.11 1.06 -0.28
C ALA A 48 16.08 0.21 0.57
N GLY A 49 16.64 -0.88 0.05
CA GLY A 49 17.49 -1.79 0.85
C GLY A 49 16.74 -2.47 2.00
N GLY A 50 15.44 -2.72 1.85
CA GLY A 50 14.59 -3.35 2.86
C GLY A 50 13.98 -2.39 3.89
N ALA A 51 14.19 -1.08 3.74
CA ALA A 51 13.72 -0.08 4.70
C ALA A 51 12.48 0.72 4.23
N ALA A 52 11.80 0.30 3.15
CA ALA A 52 10.65 1.05 2.66
C ALA A 52 9.46 0.88 3.62
N LEU A 53 8.89 1.99 4.09
CA LEU A 53 7.58 1.97 4.72
C LEU A 53 6.51 1.91 3.63
N VAL A 54 5.70 0.84 3.62
CA VAL A 54 4.57 0.68 2.70
C VAL A 54 3.30 0.63 3.53
N ALA A 55 2.46 1.64 3.37
CA ALA A 55 1.25 1.84 4.17
C ALA A 55 0.00 1.91 3.28
N THR A 56 -1.17 1.74 3.87
CA THR A 56 -2.46 1.90 3.20
C THR A 56 -3.55 2.14 4.24
N ASP A 57 -4.62 2.84 3.85
CA ASP A 57 -5.79 3.03 4.69
C ASP A 57 -6.76 1.86 4.47
N GLN A 58 -6.86 1.01 5.48
CA GLN A 58 -7.60 -0.25 5.46
C GLN A 58 -8.46 -0.40 6.73
N GLU A 59 -9.45 0.48 6.86
CA GLU A 59 -10.33 0.56 8.05
C GLU A 59 -11.58 -0.32 7.91
N GLY A 60 -11.92 -0.69 6.67
CA GLY A 60 -13.13 -1.43 6.31
C GLY A 60 -14.28 -0.53 5.87
N GLY A 61 -15.37 -1.14 5.40
CA GLY A 61 -16.46 -0.42 4.77
C GLY A 61 -15.97 0.29 3.50
N ASP A 62 -16.28 1.58 3.39
CA ASP A 62 -15.92 2.42 2.24
C ASP A 62 -14.43 2.82 2.23
N ILE A 63 -13.75 2.81 3.39
CA ILE A 63 -12.32 3.13 3.49
C ILE A 63 -11.52 1.84 3.39
N ARG A 64 -11.36 1.38 2.15
CA ARG A 64 -10.73 0.10 1.83
C ARG A 64 -9.94 0.15 0.53
N SER A 65 -8.66 0.44 0.64
CA SER A 65 -7.74 0.45 -0.51
C SER A 65 -7.47 -0.97 -1.05
N LEU A 66 -7.49 -1.99 -0.20
CA LEU A 66 -7.33 -3.39 -0.60
C LEU A 66 -8.72 -4.06 -0.66
N ALA A 67 -9.42 -3.95 -1.78
CA ALA A 67 -10.78 -4.48 -1.94
C ALA A 67 -10.89 -6.01 -1.75
N PHE A 68 -9.79 -6.72 -2.02
CA PHE A 68 -9.67 -8.17 -1.86
C PHE A 68 -9.32 -8.61 -0.43
N ALA A 69 -9.04 -7.67 0.48
CA ALA A 69 -8.69 -7.96 1.87
C ALA A 69 -9.75 -7.39 2.83
N GLY A 70 -9.81 -7.96 4.02
CA GLY A 70 -10.62 -7.43 5.11
C GLY A 70 -9.98 -6.22 5.79
N PRO A 71 -10.67 -5.61 6.76
CA PRO A 71 -12.04 -5.94 7.14
C PRO A 71 -13.05 -5.46 6.10
N ALA A 72 -14.14 -6.21 5.91
CA ALA A 72 -15.21 -5.81 4.98
C ALA A 72 -16.10 -4.72 5.60
N VAL A 73 -16.34 -4.80 6.91
CA VAL A 73 -17.12 -3.84 7.69
C VAL A 73 -16.21 -2.80 8.34
N SER A 74 -16.69 -1.56 8.39
CA SER A 74 -16.04 -0.43 9.07
C SER A 74 -15.77 -0.76 10.53
N GLN A 75 -14.68 -0.21 11.08
CA GLN A 75 -14.36 -0.36 12.51
C GLN A 75 -15.53 0.05 13.42
N ALA A 76 -16.27 1.11 13.07
CA ALA A 76 -17.43 1.57 13.85
C ALA A 76 -18.56 0.52 13.95
N ASP A 77 -18.64 -0.39 12.98
CA ASP A 77 -19.65 -1.43 12.90
C ASP A 77 -19.12 -2.81 13.31
N GLN A 78 -17.85 -2.91 13.70
CA GLN A 78 -17.28 -4.15 14.19
C GLN A 78 -17.72 -4.42 15.63
N PRO A 79 -18.06 -5.67 15.98
CA PRO A 79 -18.31 -6.04 17.37
C PRO A 79 -17.02 -5.86 18.17
N THR A 80 -17.13 -5.33 19.40
CA THR A 80 -16.00 -5.30 20.34
C THR A 80 -15.52 -6.74 20.57
N PRO A 81 -14.22 -7.03 20.40
CA PRO A 81 -13.68 -8.34 20.75
C PRO A 81 -13.95 -8.66 22.23
N GLU A 82 -14.34 -9.91 22.53
CA GLU A 82 -14.48 -10.39 23.91
C GLU A 82 -13.14 -10.52 24.64
#